data_AF-A0A4D4KVX6-F1
#
_entry.id   AF-A0A4D4KVX6-F1
#
_cell.length_a   1.000
_cell.length_b   1.000
_cell.length_c   1.000
_cell.angle_alpha   90.00
_cell.angle_beta   90.00
_cell.angle_gamma   90.00
#
_symmetry.space_group_name_H-M   'P 1'
#
loop_
_entity.id
_entity.type
_entity.pdbx_description
1 polymer ?
#
loop_
_entity_poly.entity_id
_entity_poly.type
_entity_poly.pdbx_seq_one_letter_code
_entity_poly.pdbx_strand_id
1 'polypeptide(L)'
;MVTVGSKIGEATAELFAADSYRDYLELHGLSVQLAEALAEYWHARVRAELGFSGEDPSEMEDMFALKYRGARFSLGYGACPDLEDRAKIADLLGPERIG
;
A
#
# COMPACT_ATOMS: atom_id res chain seq x y z
N MET A 1 1.19 4.55 -6.12
CA MET A 1 -0.12 4.57 -5.42
C MET A 1 -0.78 3.22 -5.61
N VAL A 2 -1.45 2.70 -4.59
CA VAL A 2 -2.18 1.42 -4.65
C VAL A 2 -3.51 1.57 -3.93
N THR A 3 -4.50 0.79 -4.33
CA THR A 3 -5.82 0.70 -3.68
C THR A 3 -6.36 -0.70 -3.84
N VAL A 4 -7.17 -1.14 -2.89
CA VAL A 4 -7.97 -2.37 -2.99
C VAL A 4 -9.34 -2.12 -3.65
N GLY A 5 -9.61 -0.89 -4.06
CA GLY A 5 -10.82 -0.46 -4.78
C GLY A 5 -11.97 0.01 -3.87
N SER A 6 -12.93 0.73 -4.45
CA SER A 6 -14.05 1.35 -3.72
C SER A 6 -15.02 0.34 -3.09
N LYS A 7 -15.17 -0.84 -3.71
CA LYS A 7 -16.13 -1.87 -3.28
C LYS A 7 -15.95 -2.33 -1.84
N ILE A 8 -14.72 -2.33 -1.33
CA ILE A 8 -14.48 -2.67 0.07
C ILE A 8 -15.00 -1.56 0.99
N GLY A 9 -14.81 -0.29 0.60
CA GLY A 9 -15.38 0.85 1.33
C GLY A 9 -16.91 0.74 1.43
N GLU A 10 -17.57 0.42 0.32
CA GLU A 10 -19.02 0.17 0.27
C GLU A 10 -19.42 -0.99 1.21
N ALA A 11 -18.78 -2.15 1.10
CA ALA A 11 -19.07 -3.31 1.93
C ALA A 11 -18.84 -3.05 3.44
N THR A 12 -17.76 -2.34 3.80
CA THR A 12 -17.51 -1.99 5.20
C THR A 12 -18.54 -1.00 5.75
N ALA A 13 -19.03 -0.07 4.91
CA ALA A 13 -20.09 0.86 5.31
C ALA A 13 -21.44 0.14 5.53
N GLU A 14 -21.76 -0.85 4.70
CA GLU A 14 -22.95 -1.70 4.89
C GLU A 14 -22.89 -2.49 6.21
N LEU A 15 -21.75 -3.11 6.51
CA LEU A 15 -21.54 -3.86 7.76
C LEU A 15 -21.65 -2.96 8.98
N PHE A 16 -21.09 -1.75 8.90
CA PHE A 16 -21.18 -0.75 9.97
C PHE A 16 -22.63 -0.30 10.19
N ALA A 17 -23.38 -0.01 9.12
CA ALA A 17 -24.78 0.38 9.21
C ALA A 17 -25.70 -0.74 9.74
N ALA A 18 -25.28 -2.00 9.60
CA ALA A 18 -25.98 -3.17 10.13
C ALA A 18 -25.57 -3.55 11.56
N ASP A 19 -24.78 -2.71 12.25
CA ASP A 19 -24.20 -3.01 13.57
C ASP A 19 -23.34 -4.30 13.61
N SER A 20 -22.87 -4.80 12.46
CA SER A 20 -21.99 -5.97 12.39
C SER A 20 -20.52 -5.56 12.58
N TYR A 21 -20.20 -5.07 13.78
CA TYR A 21 -18.89 -4.48 14.07
C TYR A 21 -17.72 -5.46 13.93
N ARG A 22 -17.93 -6.74 14.26
CA ARG A 22 -16.88 -7.75 14.13
C ARG A 22 -16.49 -7.94 12.67
N ASP A 23 -17.46 -8.22 11.81
CA ASP A 23 -17.22 -8.46 10.40
C ASP A 23 -16.68 -7.18 9.73
N TYR A 24 -17.19 -6.01 10.13
CA TYR A 24 -16.66 -4.72 9.70
C TYR A 24 -15.17 -4.58 10.01
N LEU A 25 -14.76 -4.82 11.27
CA LEU A 25 -13.36 -4.70 11.68
C LEU A 25 -12.46 -5.75 11.00
N GLU A 26 -12.94 -6.98 10.84
CA GLU A 26 -12.21 -8.05 10.15
C GLU A 26 -12.00 -7.70 8.67
N LEU A 27 -13.04 -7.25 7.97
CA LEU A 27 -12.96 -6.85 6.56
C LEU A 27 -12.09 -5.60 6.38
N HIS A 28 -12.27 -4.60 7.22
CA HIS A 28 -11.46 -3.38 7.20
C HIS A 28 -9.97 -3.72 7.45
N GLY A 29 -9.67 -4.51 8.47
CA GLY A 29 -8.31 -4.95 8.78
C GLY A 29 -7.66 -5.68 7.60
N LEU A 30 -8.38 -6.63 6.99
CA LEU A 30 -7.91 -7.34 5.79
C LEU A 30 -7.63 -6.37 4.63
N SER A 31 -8.48 -5.38 4.42
CA SER A 31 -8.32 -4.40 3.35
C SER A 31 -7.06 -3.56 3.47
N VAL A 32 -6.72 -3.14 4.70
CA VAL A 32 -5.50 -2.38 5.00
C VAL A 32 -4.27 -3.25 4.74
N GLN A 33 -4.27 -4.50 5.21
CA GLN A 33 -3.15 -5.42 4.98
C GLN A 33 -2.96 -5.75 3.49
N LEU A 34 -4.05 -5.87 2.72
CA LEU A 34 -3.97 -6.07 1.28
C LEU A 34 -3.40 -4.84 0.55
N ALA A 35 -3.75 -3.62 0.97
CA ALA A 35 -3.17 -2.40 0.40
C ALA A 35 -1.65 -2.34 0.64
N GLU A 36 -1.20 -2.68 1.85
CA GLU A 36 0.23 -2.76 2.17
C GLU A 36 0.95 -3.85 1.38
N ALA A 37 0.33 -5.04 1.27
CA ALA A 37 0.87 -6.14 0.48
C ALA A 37 0.99 -5.77 -1.01
N LEU A 38 0.01 -5.05 -1.56
CA LEU A 38 0.07 -4.51 -2.93
C LEU A 38 1.21 -3.50 -3.10
N ALA A 39 1.42 -2.63 -2.12
CA ALA A 39 2.54 -1.68 -2.14
C ALA A 39 3.89 -2.42 -2.16
N GLU A 40 4.05 -3.45 -1.33
CA GLU A 40 5.26 -4.29 -1.33
C GLU A 40 5.44 -5.06 -2.63
N TYR A 41 4.36 -5.65 -3.16
CA TYR A 41 4.39 -6.38 -4.44
C TYR A 41 4.88 -5.49 -5.58
N TRP A 42 4.31 -4.30 -5.73
CA TRP A 42 4.75 -3.36 -6.76
C TRP A 42 6.18 -2.87 -6.54
N HIS A 43 6.59 -2.67 -5.29
CA HIS A 43 7.96 -2.29 -4.99
C HIS A 43 8.95 -3.39 -5.38
N ALA A 44 8.67 -4.65 -5.03
CA ALA A 44 9.49 -5.80 -5.42
C ALA A 44 9.58 -5.93 -6.95
N ARG A 45 8.45 -5.77 -7.65
CA ARG A 45 8.43 -5.77 -9.11
C ARG A 45 9.29 -4.65 -9.71
N VAL A 46 9.20 -3.43 -9.20
CA VAL A 46 10.04 -2.31 -9.65
C VAL A 46 11.52 -2.62 -9.44
N ARG A 47 11.91 -3.15 -8.27
CA ARG A 47 13.31 -3.56 -8.02
C ARG A 47 13.78 -4.64 -9.00
N ALA A 48 12.91 -5.61 -9.31
CA ALA A 48 13.22 -6.64 -10.29
C ALA A 48 13.39 -6.08 -11.71
N GLU A 49 12.50 -5.18 -12.14
CA GLU A 49 12.59 -4.51 -13.45
C GLU A 49 13.83 -3.61 -13.57
N LEU A 50 14.32 -3.06 -12.45
CA LEU A 50 15.60 -2.33 -12.38
C LEU A 50 16.83 -3.23 -12.28
N GLY A 51 16.67 -4.56 -12.20
CA GLY A 51 17.76 -5.53 -12.13
C GLY A 51 18.35 -5.76 -10.73
N PHE A 52 17.66 -5.34 -9.66
CA PHE A 52 18.12 -5.47 -8.28
C PHE A 52 17.54 -6.67 -7.52
N SER A 53 16.73 -7.51 -8.17
CA SER A 53 16.13 -8.69 -7.51
C SER A 53 17.15 -9.69 -6.98
N GLY A 54 18.39 -9.68 -7.49
CA GLY A 54 19.49 -10.51 -6.95
C GLY A 54 20.02 -10.04 -5.60
N GLU A 55 19.63 -8.84 -5.16
CA GLU A 55 19.97 -8.26 -3.85
C GLU A 55 18.82 -8.40 -2.83
N ASP A 56 17.68 -8.98 -3.22
CA ASP A 56 16.56 -9.20 -2.30
C ASP A 56 16.90 -10.36 -1.31
N PRO A 57 16.58 -10.20 -0.01
CA PRO A 57 16.71 -11.28 0.98
C PRO A 57 15.93 -12.55 0.62
N SER A 58 16.44 -13.72 1.03
CA SER A 58 15.71 -14.99 0.90
C SER A 58 14.62 -15.17 1.95
N GLU A 59 14.84 -14.61 3.15
CA GLU A 59 13.95 -14.74 4.30
C GLU A 59 12.98 -13.56 4.38
N MET A 60 11.74 -13.85 4.77
CA MET A 60 10.68 -12.84 4.82
C MET A 60 10.88 -11.84 5.97
N GLU A 61 11.46 -12.27 7.09
CA GLU A 61 11.81 -11.42 8.22
C GLU A 61 12.77 -10.30 7.80
N ASP A 62 13.70 -10.62 6.89
CA ASP A 62 14.66 -9.67 6.36
C ASP A 62 14.04 -8.71 5.35
N MET A 63 13.00 -9.15 4.62
CA MET A 63 12.16 -8.26 3.81
C MET A 63 11.43 -7.23 4.68
N PHE A 64 10.84 -7.66 5.79
CA PHE A 64 10.18 -6.77 6.75
C PHE A 64 11.16 -5.83 7.46
N ALA A 65 12.39 -6.27 7.67
CA ALA A 65 13.48 -5.44 8.20
C ALA A 65 14.07 -4.47 7.16
N LEU A 66 13.48 -4.37 5.95
CA LEU A 66 13.91 -3.48 4.86
C LEU A 66 15.37 -3.75 4.41
N LYS A 67 15.83 -5.01 4.43
CA LYS A 67 17.21 -5.36 4.04
C LYS A 67 17.43 -5.50 2.52
N TYR A 68 16.43 -5.18 1.70
CA TYR A 68 16.61 -5.07 0.25
C TYR A 68 17.22 -3.71 -0.13
N ARG A 69 17.68 -3.58 -1.39
CA ARG A 69 18.17 -2.30 -1.91
C ARG A 69 17.04 -1.29 -2.14
N GLY A 70 17.18 -0.10 -1.55
CA GLY A 70 16.26 1.02 -1.72
C GLY A 70 15.16 1.08 -0.68
N ALA A 71 14.22 2.01 -0.84
CA ALA A 71 13.08 2.20 0.07
C ALA A 71 11.92 2.85 -0.67
N ARG A 72 10.70 2.65 -0.16
CA ARG A 72 9.51 3.41 -0.57
C ARG A 72 9.11 4.34 0.59
N PHE A 73 9.11 5.63 0.35
CA PHE A 73 8.73 6.61 1.38
C PHE A 73 7.29 7.07 1.15
N SER A 74 6.56 7.20 2.26
CA SER A 74 5.22 7.76 2.27
C SER A 74 5.28 9.24 2.64
N LEU A 75 4.57 10.07 1.87
CA LEU A 75 4.45 11.50 2.17
C LEU A 75 3.62 11.72 3.44
N GLY A 76 4.11 12.60 4.31
CA GLY A 76 3.62 12.83 5.67
C GLY A 76 4.42 12.10 6.76
N TYR A 77 5.41 11.27 6.39
CA TYR A 77 6.31 10.62 7.35
C TYR A 77 7.62 11.41 7.50
N GLY A 78 8.41 11.11 8.53
CA GLY A 78 9.60 11.90 8.89
C GLY A 78 10.62 12.14 7.77
N ALA A 79 10.76 11.20 6.82
CA ALA A 79 11.66 11.37 5.67
C ALA A 79 11.09 12.27 4.56
N CYS A 80 9.76 12.43 4.51
CA CYS A 80 9.04 13.25 3.53
C CYS A 80 7.85 13.94 4.22
N PRO A 81 8.08 14.96 5.08
CA PRO A 81 7.05 15.48 5.98
C PRO A 81 5.96 16.28 5.27
N ASP A 82 6.25 16.90 4.12
CA ASP A 82 5.30 17.73 3.39
C ASP A 82 4.21 16.88 2.71
N LEU A 83 3.00 16.95 3.27
CA LEU A 83 1.83 16.24 2.75
C LEU A 83 1.35 16.80 1.40
N GLU A 84 1.59 18.07 1.11
CA GLU A 84 1.19 18.74 -0.13
C GLU A 84 1.86 18.14 -1.36
N ASP A 85 3.03 17.51 -1.19
CA ASP A 85 3.76 16.83 -2.27
C ASP A 85 2.99 15.64 -2.87
N ARG A 86 1.91 15.20 -2.21
CA ARG A 86 1.00 14.18 -2.76
C ARG A 86 0.39 14.62 -4.09
N ALA A 87 0.13 15.92 -4.27
CA ALA A 87 -0.38 16.46 -5.51
C ALA A 87 0.61 16.21 -6.67
N LYS A 88 1.91 16.40 -6.44
CA LYS A 88 2.95 16.14 -7.45
C LYS A 88 2.95 14.69 -7.93
N ILE A 89 2.79 13.72 -7.00
CA ILE A 89 2.71 12.30 -7.34
C ILE A 89 1.41 11.98 -8.08
N ALA A 90 0.29 12.58 -7.66
CA ALA A 90 -0.99 12.40 -8.33
C ALA A 90 -0.95 12.87 -9.79
N ASP A 91 -0.41 14.08 -10.02
CA ASP A 91 -0.25 14.66 -11.35
C ASP A 91 0.60 13.78 -12.28
N LEU A 92 1.65 13.14 -11.74
CA LEU A 92 2.53 12.26 -12.53
C LEU A 92 1.91 10.90 -12.87
N LEU A 93 1.07 10.35 -11.97
CA LEU A 93 0.61 8.97 -12.08
C LEU A 93 -0.82 8.81 -12.60
N GLY A 94 -1.65 9.86 -12.53
CA GLY A 94 -3.06 9.79 -12.92
C GLY A 94 -3.84 8.73 -12.13
N PRO A 95 -4.02 8.93 -10.81
CA PRO A 95 -4.62 7.92 -9.94
C PRO A 95 -6.09 7.64 -10.20
N GLU A 96 -6.82 8.53 -10.86
CA GLU A 96 -8.21 8.34 -11.27
C GLU A 96 -8.44 7.06 -12.08
N ARG A 97 -7.37 6.49 -12.66
CA ARG A 97 -7.39 5.21 -13.37
C ARG A 97 -7.64 4.00 -12.48
N ILE A 98 -7.41 4.12 -11.18
CA ILE A 98 -7.56 3.03 -10.21
C ILE A 98 -8.73 3.26 -9.22
N GLY A 99 -9.57 4.26 -9.49
CA GLY A 99 -10.69 4.68 -8.63
C GLY A 99 -10.27 5.82 -7.71
#